data_AF-A0A091Q607-F1
#
_entry.id   AF-A0A091Q607-F1
#
_cell.length_a   1.000
_cell.length_b   1.000
_cell.length_c   1.000
_cell.angle_alpha   90.00
_cell.angle_beta   90.00
_cell.angle_gamma   90.00
#
_symmetry.space_group_name_H-M   'P 1'
#
loop_
_entity.id
_entity.type
_entity.pdbx_description
1 polymer ?
#
loop_
_entity_poly.entity_id
_entity_poly.type
_entity_poly.pdbx_seq_one_letter_code
_entity_poly.pdbx_strand_id
1 'polypeptide(L)'
;MNLKKYFIRALHRLQKGPGYTYKELLVWYCDNTNTHGPKRIIKEGPKKKLIWFFLTLLFASLVFWQWGILINTYLSYNVTSSLSIGFKTMKFPAVTVCNANPFKYSEVKHLLKELDRLIEAALERILQPTPGNSSENASPPLDLRLWHQIPLVLIDEHDKDNPVILDIFESDQTAGGNQTAGGNETTADNQTSADNQTSAGNQTTAPPAPANIMSEEKKYKLAVKLCSHQGSDNCTYRNFTSAAQAVTEWYILQSTSILSKVPLQERIRMGYQAEDMILACLYGAEPCNYKNFTQIYHPDHGNCYIFNWGMDEEALNSSNPGAEFGLKLILDISQQDYIPYLSSAAGARLMLHQQKSFPFLKDQGIYAMAGTETSIGVLVDELERMGYPYSDCTNNGSDVPVKNLYSQYNTSYSIQ
;
A
#
# COMPACT_ATOMS: atom_id res chain seq x y z
N MET A 1 1.03 -38.53 -72.18
CA MET A 1 1.37 -37.28 -72.92
C MET A 1 0.23 -36.26 -73.05
N ASN A 2 -0.95 -36.47 -72.43
CA ASN A 2 -2.10 -35.56 -72.58
C ASN A 2 -2.43 -34.70 -71.33
N LEU A 3 -2.06 -35.09 -70.11
CA LEU A 3 -2.36 -34.29 -68.91
C LEU A 3 -1.61 -32.94 -68.85
N LYS A 4 -0.34 -32.92 -69.27
CA LYS A 4 0.49 -31.70 -69.29
C LYS A 4 -0.09 -30.63 -70.23
N LYS A 5 -0.70 -31.06 -71.34
CA LYS A 5 -1.38 -30.17 -72.32
C LYS A 5 -2.66 -29.57 -71.76
N TYR A 6 -3.40 -30.32 -70.94
CA TYR A 6 -4.62 -29.84 -70.29
C TYR A 6 -4.33 -28.87 -69.14
N PHE A 7 -3.30 -29.14 -68.32
CA PHE A 7 -2.86 -28.21 -67.28
C PHE A 7 -2.37 -26.87 -67.85
N ILE A 8 -1.59 -26.91 -68.94
CA ILE A 8 -1.12 -25.69 -69.62
C ILE A 8 -2.31 -24.89 -70.18
N ARG A 9 -3.30 -25.55 -70.81
CA ARG A 9 -4.53 -24.88 -71.30
C ARG A 9 -5.44 -24.37 -70.18
N ALA A 10 -5.47 -25.04 -69.02
CA ALA A 10 -6.24 -24.58 -67.86
C ALA A 10 -5.59 -23.35 -67.21
N LEU A 11 -4.25 -23.35 -67.08
CA LEU A 11 -3.50 -22.17 -66.65
C LEU A 11 -3.71 -20.99 -67.62
N HIS A 12 -3.74 -21.29 -68.92
CA HIS A 12 -3.96 -20.31 -70.01
C HIS A 12 -5.35 -19.68 -69.99
N ARG A 13 -6.38 -20.44 -69.59
CA ARG A 13 -7.76 -19.95 -69.46
C ARG A 13 -8.02 -19.20 -68.14
N LEU A 14 -7.26 -19.49 -67.09
CA LEU A 14 -7.29 -18.73 -65.84
C LEU A 14 -6.61 -17.36 -65.99
N GLN A 15 -5.68 -17.21 -66.94
CA GLN A 15 -4.99 -15.97 -67.24
C GLN A 15 -5.69 -15.19 -68.37
N LYS A 16 -6.87 -14.61 -68.11
CA LYS A 16 -7.43 -13.50 -68.94
C LYS A 16 -6.70 -12.19 -68.66
N GLY A 17 -5.37 -12.25 -68.64
CA GLY A 17 -4.46 -11.12 -68.51
C GLY A 17 -3.50 -11.11 -69.70
N PRO A 18 -2.84 -9.99 -69.99
CA PRO A 18 -2.19 -9.71 -71.27
C PRO A 18 -0.71 -10.05 -71.23
N GLY A 19 -0.27 -10.80 -72.23
CA GLY A 19 1.14 -11.00 -72.55
C GLY A 19 1.84 -12.05 -71.70
N TYR A 20 2.83 -12.72 -72.29
CA TYR A 20 3.70 -13.67 -71.59
C TYR A 20 4.94 -12.98 -71.01
N THR A 21 5.16 -11.71 -71.37
CA THR A 21 6.32 -10.92 -70.97
C THR A 21 5.93 -9.66 -70.19
N TYR A 22 6.78 -9.24 -69.26
CA TYR A 22 6.57 -8.04 -68.42
C TYR A 22 6.31 -6.76 -69.25
N LYS A 23 6.86 -6.68 -70.47
CA LYS A 23 6.67 -5.52 -71.36
C LYS A 23 5.24 -5.46 -71.90
N GLU A 24 4.69 -6.58 -72.36
CA GLU A 24 3.32 -6.66 -72.88
C GLU A 24 2.29 -6.36 -71.79
N LEU A 25 2.54 -6.88 -70.58
CA LEU A 25 1.72 -6.61 -69.40
C LEU A 25 1.72 -5.11 -69.03
N LEU A 26 2.88 -4.47 -69.06
CA LEU A 26 3.02 -3.04 -68.77
C LEU A 26 2.33 -2.16 -69.82
N VAL A 27 2.45 -2.49 -71.11
CA VAL A 27 1.77 -1.76 -72.20
C VAL A 27 0.26 -1.85 -72.04
N TRP A 28 -0.27 -3.06 -71.82
CA TRP A 28 -1.70 -3.23 -71.59
C TRP A 28 -2.18 -2.50 -70.34
N TYR A 29 -1.44 -2.54 -69.23
CA TYR A 29 -1.78 -1.78 -68.03
C TYR A 29 -1.87 -0.28 -68.34
N CYS A 30 -0.89 0.28 -69.06
CA CYS A 30 -0.87 1.69 -69.42
C CYS A 30 -2.00 2.09 -70.38
N ASP A 31 -2.49 1.17 -71.22
CA ASP A 31 -3.59 1.43 -72.15
C ASP A 31 -4.98 1.34 -71.50
N ASN A 32 -5.12 0.43 -70.53
CA ASN A 32 -6.38 0.12 -69.84
C ASN A 32 -6.54 0.83 -68.50
N THR A 33 -5.47 1.39 -67.92
CA THR A 33 -5.55 2.15 -66.67
C THR A 33 -6.20 3.52 -66.87
N ASN A 34 -6.93 3.97 -65.85
CA ASN A 34 -7.44 5.33 -65.75
C ASN A 34 -6.33 6.33 -65.36
N THR A 35 -5.14 5.86 -64.97
CA THR A 35 -3.99 6.73 -64.66
C THR A 35 -3.41 7.31 -65.95
N HIS A 36 -3.60 8.61 -66.17
CA HIS A 36 -3.17 9.28 -67.40
C HIS A 36 -1.65 9.35 -67.60
N GLY A 37 -0.87 9.31 -66.52
CA GLY A 37 0.60 9.37 -66.55
C GLY A 37 1.25 8.22 -67.32
N PRO A 38 1.10 6.95 -66.89
CA PRO A 38 1.65 5.77 -67.56
C PRO A 38 1.27 5.66 -69.05
N LYS A 39 0.03 6.01 -69.41
CA LYS A 39 -0.45 6.04 -70.80
C LYS A 39 0.32 7.01 -71.68
N ARG A 40 0.64 8.21 -71.18
CA ARG A 40 1.37 9.26 -71.91
C ARG A 40 2.87 8.99 -72.00
N ILE A 41 3.44 8.24 -71.05
CA ILE A 41 4.85 7.80 -71.07
C ILE A 41 5.13 6.86 -72.26
N ILE A 42 4.15 6.04 -72.67
CA ILE A 42 4.34 5.09 -73.79
C ILE A 42 4.06 5.75 -75.15
N LYS A 43 3.03 6.60 -75.26
CA LYS A 43 2.51 7.11 -76.55
C LYS A 43 3.19 8.37 -77.10
N GLU A 44 3.79 9.22 -76.27
CA GLU A 44 4.31 10.54 -76.68
C GLU A 44 5.76 10.49 -77.23
N GLY A 45 6.26 11.58 -77.83
CA GLY A 45 7.66 11.70 -78.29
C GLY A 45 8.71 11.84 -77.17
N PRO A 46 10.02 11.65 -77.43
CA PRO A 46 11.06 11.45 -76.40
C PRO A 46 11.16 12.59 -75.36
N LYS A 47 11.03 13.85 -75.77
CA LYS A 47 11.04 15.01 -74.84
C LYS A 47 9.82 15.03 -73.91
N LYS A 48 8.65 14.71 -74.45
CA LYS A 48 7.39 14.67 -73.68
C LYS A 48 7.33 13.43 -72.77
N LYS A 49 7.92 12.30 -73.17
CA LYS A 49 8.07 11.11 -72.33
C LYS A 49 8.81 11.43 -71.03
N LEU A 50 9.93 12.16 -71.11
CA LEU A 50 10.69 12.57 -69.92
C LEU A 50 9.84 13.43 -68.98
N ILE A 51 9.11 14.41 -69.51
CA ILE A 51 8.23 15.28 -68.71
C ILE A 51 7.12 14.46 -68.02
N TRP A 52 6.41 13.61 -68.77
CA TRP A 52 5.34 12.77 -68.21
C TRP A 52 5.87 11.72 -67.24
N PHE A 53 7.10 11.23 -67.43
CA PHE A 53 7.76 10.32 -66.49
C PHE A 53 8.02 11.00 -65.14
N PHE A 54 8.69 12.17 -65.13
CA PHE A 54 8.96 12.90 -63.89
C PHE A 54 7.67 13.36 -63.18
N LEU A 55 6.67 13.81 -63.94
CA LEU A 55 5.38 14.23 -63.38
C LEU A 55 4.63 13.04 -62.76
N THR A 56 4.58 11.90 -63.45
CA THR A 56 3.96 10.68 -62.91
C THR A 56 4.71 10.17 -61.68
N LEU A 57 6.05 10.25 -61.68
CA LEU A 57 6.88 9.89 -60.53
C LEU A 57 6.60 10.79 -59.33
N LEU A 58 6.51 12.11 -59.52
CA LEU A 58 6.20 13.07 -58.46
C LEU A 58 4.84 12.76 -57.80
N PHE A 59 3.79 12.56 -58.61
CA PHE A 59 2.47 12.23 -58.08
C PHE A 59 2.44 10.86 -57.38
N ALA A 60 3.14 9.86 -57.93
CA ALA A 60 3.27 8.56 -57.26
C ALA A 60 3.95 8.72 -55.90
N SER A 61 5.05 9.48 -55.80
CA SER A 61 5.74 9.76 -54.54
C SER A 61 4.85 10.47 -53.52
N LEU A 62 4.04 11.46 -53.94
CA LEU A 62 3.08 12.13 -53.05
C LEU A 62 2.00 11.18 -52.54
N VAL A 63 1.52 10.25 -53.38
CA VAL A 63 0.55 9.23 -52.96
C VAL A 63 1.16 8.28 -51.94
N PHE A 64 2.38 7.78 -52.18
CA PHE A 64 3.07 6.92 -51.21
C PHE A 64 3.34 7.65 -49.89
N TRP A 65 3.68 8.94 -49.95
CA TRP A 65 3.83 9.79 -48.75
C TRP A 65 2.51 9.92 -47.98
N GLN A 66 1.40 10.21 -48.68
CA GLN A 66 0.07 10.29 -48.07
C GLN A 66 -0.39 8.96 -47.48
N TRP A 67 -0.11 7.84 -48.13
CA TRP A 67 -0.35 6.51 -47.55
C TRP A 67 0.47 6.28 -46.29
N GLY A 68 1.74 6.72 -46.27
CA GLY A 68 2.57 6.70 -45.09
C GLY A 68 1.93 7.48 -43.92
N ILE A 69 1.43 8.69 -44.19
CA ILE A 69 0.73 9.50 -43.18
C ILE A 69 -0.55 8.80 -42.70
N LEU A 70 -1.37 8.28 -43.61
CA LEU A 70 -2.63 7.65 -43.27
C LEU A 70 -2.43 6.38 -42.44
N ILE A 71 -1.45 5.54 -42.83
CA ILE A 71 -1.10 4.33 -42.10
C ILE A 71 -0.54 4.69 -40.73
N ASN A 72 0.36 5.69 -40.63
CA ASN A 72 0.90 6.15 -39.36
C ASN A 72 -0.22 6.68 -38.45
N THR A 73 -1.12 7.50 -38.99
CA THR A 73 -2.28 8.02 -38.25
C THR A 73 -3.18 6.91 -37.75
N TYR A 74 -3.47 5.90 -38.59
CA TYR A 74 -4.26 4.73 -38.19
C TYR A 74 -3.56 3.91 -37.09
N LEU A 75 -2.25 3.68 -37.21
CA LEU A 75 -1.46 2.91 -36.25
C LEU A 75 -1.04 3.72 -35.02
N SER A 76 -1.35 5.02 -34.97
CA SER A 76 -1.08 5.86 -33.79
C SER A 76 -2.08 5.64 -32.66
N TYR A 77 -3.25 5.05 -32.96
CA TYR A 77 -4.32 4.77 -31.99
C TYR A 77 -4.70 5.98 -31.12
N ASN A 78 -4.73 7.18 -31.69
CA ASN A 78 -5.10 8.41 -30.97
C ASN A 78 -6.55 8.34 -30.45
N VAL A 79 -6.77 8.82 -29.23
CA VAL A 79 -8.09 8.88 -28.55
C VAL A 79 -8.51 10.32 -28.23
N THR A 80 -9.82 10.56 -28.16
CA THR A 80 -10.41 11.87 -27.78
C THR A 80 -11.26 11.73 -26.53
N SER A 81 -11.08 12.63 -25.56
CA SER A 81 -11.82 12.62 -24.29
C SER A 81 -13.11 13.45 -24.39
N SER A 82 -14.21 12.92 -23.86
CA SER A 82 -15.48 13.64 -23.68
C SER A 82 -15.84 13.73 -22.21
N LEU A 83 -16.14 14.92 -21.71
CA LEU A 83 -16.53 15.16 -20.31
C LEU A 83 -18.03 15.44 -20.24
N SER A 84 -18.73 14.71 -19.39
CA SER A 84 -20.15 14.92 -19.09
C SER A 84 -20.33 15.06 -17.58
N ILE A 85 -20.91 16.18 -17.14
CA ILE A 85 -21.13 16.49 -15.72
C ILE A 85 -22.63 16.78 -15.54
N GLY A 86 -23.24 16.13 -14.56
CA GLY A 86 -24.64 16.38 -14.22
C GLY A 86 -25.13 15.49 -13.09
N PHE A 87 -26.32 15.82 -12.58
CA PHE A 87 -27.02 14.98 -11.62
C PHE A 87 -27.89 13.98 -12.37
N LYS A 88 -27.67 12.70 -12.12
CA LYS A 88 -28.51 11.60 -12.60
C LYS A 88 -28.79 10.67 -11.43
N THR A 89 -29.90 9.94 -11.48
CA THR A 89 -30.12 8.83 -10.54
C THR A 89 -29.02 7.79 -10.73
N MET A 90 -28.35 7.44 -9.64
CA MET A 90 -27.26 6.45 -9.62
C MET A 90 -27.43 5.52 -8.43
N LYS A 91 -26.71 4.39 -8.47
CA LYS A 91 -26.56 3.53 -7.28
C LYS A 91 -25.84 4.32 -6.20
N PHE A 92 -26.36 4.28 -4.98
CA PHE A 92 -25.65 4.81 -3.83
C PHE A 92 -24.38 3.96 -3.63
N PRO A 93 -23.20 4.55 -3.34
CA PRO A 93 -21.98 3.78 -3.19
C PRO A 93 -22.08 2.77 -2.05
N ALA A 94 -21.26 1.73 -2.11
CA ALA A 94 -21.09 0.84 -0.99
C ALA A 94 -20.30 1.57 0.10
N VAL A 95 -20.79 1.53 1.34
CA VAL A 95 -20.17 2.21 2.49
C VAL A 95 -19.65 1.15 3.43
N THR A 96 -18.33 0.99 3.47
CA THR A 96 -17.66 0.13 4.43
C THR A 96 -17.33 0.92 5.69
N VAL A 97 -17.72 0.39 6.84
CA VAL A 97 -17.45 0.94 8.17
C VAL A 97 -16.67 -0.10 8.98
N CYS A 98 -15.54 0.32 9.54
CA CYS A 98 -14.77 -0.49 10.48
C CYS A 98 -14.44 0.35 11.71
N ASN A 99 -14.17 -0.32 12.83
CA ASN A 99 -13.54 0.34 13.96
C ASN A 99 -12.05 0.59 13.65
N ALA A 100 -11.49 1.71 14.12
CA ALA A 100 -10.04 1.94 14.05
C ALA A 100 -9.24 0.88 14.84
N ASN A 101 -9.82 0.35 15.91
CA ASN A 101 -9.25 -0.71 16.73
C ASN A 101 -9.86 -2.08 16.37
N PRO A 102 -9.05 -3.09 16.03
CA PRO A 102 -9.53 -4.33 15.43
C PRO A 102 -10.27 -5.28 16.40
N PHE A 103 -9.91 -5.28 17.69
CA PHE A 103 -10.47 -6.20 18.69
C PHE A 103 -10.80 -5.49 20.00
N LYS A 104 -11.79 -6.00 20.73
CA LYS A 104 -12.07 -5.54 22.09
C LYS A 104 -10.92 -5.99 23.02
N TYR A 105 -10.29 -5.05 23.72
CA TYR A 105 -9.13 -5.36 24.57
C TYR A 105 -9.51 -6.33 25.68
N SER A 106 -10.69 -6.17 26.27
CA SER A 106 -11.28 -7.10 27.24
C SER A 106 -11.24 -8.57 26.80
N GLU A 107 -11.46 -8.85 25.52
CA GLU A 107 -11.46 -10.20 24.94
C GLU A 107 -10.05 -10.70 24.63
N VAL A 108 -9.16 -9.85 24.09
CA VAL A 108 -7.81 -10.26 23.66
C VAL A 108 -6.73 -10.13 24.74
N LYS A 109 -7.04 -9.51 25.89
CA LYS A 109 -6.08 -9.23 26.97
C LYS A 109 -5.34 -10.48 27.43
N HIS A 110 -6.01 -11.63 27.49
CA HIS A 110 -5.37 -12.88 27.90
C HIS A 110 -4.29 -13.38 26.93
N LEU A 111 -4.41 -13.06 25.64
CA LEU A 111 -3.44 -13.40 24.60
C LEU A 111 -2.27 -12.41 24.56
N LEU A 112 -2.54 -11.13 24.84
CA LEU A 112 -1.57 -10.04 24.73
C LEU A 112 -0.88 -9.70 26.06
N LYS A 113 -1.30 -10.29 27.18
CA LYS A 113 -0.81 -9.98 28.53
C LYS A 113 0.72 -9.96 28.65
N GLU A 114 1.41 -10.99 28.13
CA GLU A 114 2.87 -11.04 28.21
C GLU A 114 3.54 -10.02 27.28
N LEU A 115 2.93 -9.73 26.12
CA LEU A 115 3.41 -8.68 25.22
C LEU A 115 3.27 -7.28 25.85
N ASP A 116 2.14 -7.02 26.51
CA ASP A 116 1.86 -5.76 27.21
C ASP A 116 2.86 -5.54 28.35
N ARG A 117 3.16 -6.58 29.13
CA ARG A 117 4.19 -6.52 30.19
C ARG A 117 5.59 -6.27 29.64
N LEU A 118 5.93 -6.88 28.50
CA LEU A 118 7.23 -6.67 27.83
C LEU A 118 7.37 -5.23 27.35
N ILE A 119 6.36 -4.66 26.71
CA ILE A 119 6.44 -3.31 26.17
C ILE A 119 6.45 -2.25 27.27
N GLU A 120 5.71 -2.47 28.37
CA GLU A 120 5.77 -1.60 29.56
C GLU A 120 7.18 -1.56 30.15
N ALA A 121 7.80 -2.72 30.36
CA ALA A 121 9.16 -2.81 30.88
C ALA A 121 10.23 -2.26 29.93
N ALA A 122 9.99 -2.32 28.62
CA ALA A 122 10.86 -1.71 27.61
C ALA A 122 10.72 -0.19 27.60
N LEU A 123 9.48 0.33 27.65
CA LEU A 123 9.18 1.76 27.72
C LEU A 123 9.77 2.40 28.98
N GLU A 124 9.66 1.74 30.12
CA GLU A 124 10.25 2.20 31.38
C GLU A 124 11.78 2.39 31.25
N ARG A 125 12.47 1.41 30.66
CA ARG A 125 13.93 1.49 30.40
C ARG A 125 14.31 2.55 29.36
N ILE A 126 13.49 2.73 28.32
CA ILE A 126 13.73 3.77 27.29
C ILE A 126 13.53 5.17 27.87
N LEU A 127 12.54 5.37 28.74
CA LEU A 127 12.18 6.68 29.31
C LEU A 127 13.01 7.05 30.54
N GLN A 128 13.43 6.07 31.35
CA GLN A 128 14.21 6.26 32.57
C GLN A 128 15.45 5.33 32.56
N PRO A 129 16.57 5.76 31.95
CA PRO A 129 17.78 4.93 31.86
C PRO A 129 18.52 4.74 33.19
N THR A 130 18.19 5.52 34.23
CA THR A 130 18.89 5.48 35.52
C THR A 130 18.12 4.58 36.50
N PRO A 131 18.76 3.56 37.10
CA PRO A 131 18.11 2.77 38.12
C PRO A 131 17.92 3.65 39.36
N GLY A 132 16.70 4.12 39.56
CA GLY A 132 16.32 4.72 40.83
C GLY A 132 16.49 3.68 41.93
N ASN A 133 17.10 4.06 43.05
CA ASN A 133 17.08 3.30 44.30
C ASN A 133 15.65 3.29 44.89
N SER A 134 14.71 2.70 44.16
CA SER A 134 13.39 2.35 44.67
C SER A 134 13.43 0.87 45.05
N SER A 135 13.60 0.62 46.34
CA SER A 135 13.03 -0.58 46.95
C SER A 135 11.55 -0.62 46.60
N GLU A 136 11.06 -1.70 45.98
CA GLU A 136 9.77 -2.35 46.28
C GLU A 136 9.32 -3.34 45.19
N ASN A 137 8.81 -4.48 45.66
CA ASN A 137 8.01 -5.49 44.96
C ASN A 137 8.56 -6.02 43.63
N ALA A 138 9.34 -7.11 43.73
CA ALA A 138 9.78 -7.90 42.59
C ALA A 138 8.56 -8.34 41.75
N SER A 139 8.30 -7.60 40.67
CA SER A 139 7.40 -8.01 39.62
C SER A 139 7.80 -9.42 39.14
N PRO A 140 6.85 -10.30 38.78
CA PRO A 140 7.17 -11.64 38.28
C PRO A 140 8.19 -11.56 37.15
N PRO A 141 9.15 -12.50 37.05
CA PRO A 141 10.17 -12.49 36.00
C PRO A 141 9.52 -12.40 34.62
N LEU A 142 10.08 -11.57 33.74
CA LEU A 142 9.57 -11.37 32.38
C LEU A 142 9.95 -12.56 31.49
N ASP A 143 9.00 -13.03 30.68
CA ASP A 143 9.29 -14.00 29.61
C ASP A 143 9.84 -13.27 28.39
N LEU A 144 11.16 -13.31 28.23
CA LEU A 144 11.86 -12.64 27.13
C LEU A 144 11.83 -13.43 25.81
N ARG A 145 11.12 -14.56 25.70
CA ARG A 145 11.12 -15.38 24.45
C ARG A 145 10.68 -14.59 23.22
N LEU A 146 9.63 -13.78 23.35
CA LEU A 146 9.15 -12.91 22.26
C LEU A 146 10.15 -11.81 21.92
N TRP A 147 10.84 -11.29 22.94
CA TRP A 147 11.87 -10.26 22.76
C TRP A 147 13.07 -10.79 21.98
N HIS A 148 13.61 -11.94 22.35
CA HIS A 148 14.77 -12.54 21.68
C HIS A 148 14.51 -12.91 20.21
N GLN A 149 13.25 -13.09 19.80
CA GLN A 149 12.92 -13.31 18.39
C GLN A 149 13.16 -12.06 17.57
N ILE A 150 12.73 -10.90 18.09
CA ILE A 150 12.78 -9.61 17.38
C ILE A 150 13.03 -8.52 18.43
N PRO A 151 14.29 -8.29 18.84
CA PRO A 151 14.58 -7.31 19.88
C PRO A 151 14.59 -5.88 19.32
N LEU A 152 14.16 -4.94 20.16
CA LEU A 152 14.42 -3.52 19.96
C LEU A 152 15.81 -3.21 20.52
N VAL A 153 16.66 -2.63 19.68
CA VAL A 153 18.03 -2.27 20.02
C VAL A 153 18.23 -0.77 19.92
N LEU A 154 19.12 -0.26 20.76
CA LEU A 154 19.64 1.09 20.70
C LEU A 154 20.97 1.04 19.94
N ILE A 155 21.06 1.81 18.86
CA ILE A 155 22.29 1.99 18.10
C ILE A 155 22.88 3.32 18.54
N ASP A 156 24.02 3.22 19.23
CA ASP A 156 24.86 4.34 19.59
C ASP A 156 25.81 4.66 18.42
N GLU A 157 25.66 5.84 17.82
CA GLU A 157 26.51 6.35 16.74
C GLU A 157 27.46 7.48 17.21
N HIS A 158 27.87 7.50 18.50
CA HIS A 158 28.87 8.45 18.99
C HIS A 158 30.21 8.31 18.24
N ASP A 159 30.60 7.07 17.91
CA ASP A 159 31.67 6.76 16.97
C ASP A 159 31.05 6.25 15.65
N LYS A 160 31.19 7.03 14.57
CA LYS A 160 30.64 6.67 13.26
C LYS A 160 31.33 5.46 12.63
N ASP A 161 32.58 5.21 12.99
CA ASP A 161 33.36 4.12 12.43
C ASP A 161 33.10 2.81 13.19
N ASN A 162 32.63 2.88 14.45
CA ASN A 162 32.30 1.73 15.30
C ASN A 162 30.99 1.96 16.09
N PRO A 163 29.81 1.81 15.47
CA PRO A 163 28.54 1.93 16.19
C PRO A 163 28.37 0.80 17.21
N VAL A 164 27.95 1.15 18.44
CA VAL A 164 27.69 0.18 19.51
C VAL A 164 26.20 -0.15 19.54
N ILE A 165 25.88 -1.45 19.55
CA ILE A 165 24.49 -1.94 19.57
C ILE A 165 24.20 -2.43 20.99
N LEU A 166 23.23 -1.80 21.64
CA LEU A 166 22.80 -2.11 23.00
C LEU A 166 21.38 -2.69 22.94
N ASP A 167 21.19 -3.91 23.44
CA ASP A 167 19.84 -4.46 23.65
C ASP A 167 19.25 -3.88 24.94
N ILE A 168 17.98 -3.48 24.89
CA ILE A 168 17.28 -2.84 26.03
C ILE A 168 17.21 -3.77 27.25
N PHE A 169 17.15 -5.09 27.05
CA PHE A 169 17.06 -6.06 28.14
C PHE A 169 18.34 -6.84 28.42
N GLU A 170 19.40 -6.68 27.62
CA GLU A 170 20.68 -7.34 27.85
C GLU A 170 21.55 -6.44 28.72
N SER A 171 21.60 -6.75 30.02
CA SER A 171 22.52 -6.11 30.96
C SER A 171 23.96 -6.57 30.72
N ASP A 172 24.90 -5.64 30.56
CA ASP A 172 26.35 -5.87 30.46
C ASP A 172 26.85 -7.01 31.37
N GLN A 173 27.09 -8.19 30.80
CA GLN A 173 27.89 -9.25 31.43
C GLN A 173 29.34 -9.29 30.92
N THR A 174 29.77 -8.35 30.09
CA THR A 174 31.13 -8.32 29.53
C THR A 174 32.01 -7.20 30.09
N ALA A 175 31.83 -6.87 31.38
CA ALA A 175 32.76 -6.04 32.15
C ALA A 175 33.13 -6.72 33.49
N GLY A 176 33.51 -7.99 33.45
CA GLY A 176 34.09 -8.73 34.58
C GLY A 176 35.41 -9.38 34.15
N GLY A 177 36.52 -8.79 34.56
CA GLY A 177 37.86 -9.10 34.07
C GLY A 177 38.31 -10.55 34.24
N ASN A 178 38.97 -11.08 33.20
CA ASN A 178 40.02 -12.08 33.36
C ASN A 178 41.20 -11.42 34.10
N GLN A 179 41.20 -11.48 35.43
CA GLN A 179 42.44 -11.43 36.20
C GLN A 179 42.65 -12.78 36.87
N THR A 180 43.60 -13.50 36.27
CA THR A 180 44.28 -14.68 36.79
C THR A 180 44.67 -14.53 38.25
N ALA A 181 44.30 -15.55 39.03
CA ALA A 181 44.77 -15.80 40.36
C ALA A 181 46.31 -15.90 40.41
N GLY A 182 46.89 -15.15 41.34
CA GLY A 182 48.27 -15.29 41.81
C GLY A 182 48.31 -14.77 43.25
N GLY A 183 48.52 -15.67 44.21
CA GLY A 183 48.50 -15.36 45.64
C GLY A 183 49.74 -14.60 46.13
N ASN A 184 49.61 -13.90 47.25
CA ASN A 184 50.21 -14.34 48.52
C ASN A 184 49.88 -13.35 49.67
N GLU A 185 49.85 -13.94 50.85
CA GLU A 185 49.66 -13.41 52.20
C GLU A 185 50.45 -12.13 52.53
N THR A 186 49.89 -11.24 53.36
CA THR A 186 50.36 -10.97 54.74
C THR A 186 49.54 -9.88 55.47
N THR A 187 48.96 -10.30 56.61
CA THR A 187 48.81 -9.65 57.93
C THR A 187 48.78 -8.11 58.12
N ALA A 188 47.73 -7.70 58.86
CA ALA A 188 47.67 -6.76 60.00
C ALA A 188 48.08 -5.28 59.80
N ASP A 189 47.18 -4.32 60.07
CA ASP A 189 47.02 -3.74 61.42
C ASP A 189 45.93 -2.64 61.49
N ASN A 190 45.37 -2.51 62.70
CA ASN A 190 44.45 -1.45 63.15
C ASN A 190 45.13 -0.08 63.18
N GLN A 191 44.39 1.02 62.94
CA GLN A 191 44.06 2.02 63.97
C GLN A 191 43.32 3.26 63.44
N THR A 192 42.27 3.59 64.19
CA THR A 192 41.62 4.89 64.40
C THR A 192 42.54 6.11 64.49
N SER A 193 42.08 7.27 64.03
CA SER A 193 41.83 8.46 64.89
C SER A 193 41.23 9.63 64.11
N ALA A 194 40.35 10.35 64.81
CA ALA A 194 39.73 11.62 64.43
C ALA A 194 40.72 12.79 64.51
N ASP A 195 40.46 13.90 63.80
CA ASP A 195 40.14 15.17 64.47
C ASP A 195 39.84 16.35 63.52
N ASN A 196 38.85 17.13 63.98
CA ASN A 196 38.48 18.52 63.71
C ASN A 196 39.44 19.45 62.96
N GLN A 197 38.89 20.34 62.12
CA GLN A 197 38.84 21.79 62.44
C GLN A 197 38.01 22.61 61.44
N THR A 198 37.23 23.52 62.02
CA THR A 198 36.47 24.62 61.42
C THR A 198 37.37 25.79 61.04
N SER A 199 37.09 26.49 59.92
CA SER A 199 37.28 27.94 59.83
C SER A 199 36.48 28.56 58.67
N ALA A 200 35.87 29.70 58.97
CA ALA A 200 34.99 30.48 58.10
C ALA A 200 35.78 31.46 57.21
N GLY A 201 35.22 31.82 56.05
CA GLY A 201 35.75 32.88 55.18
C GLY A 201 34.88 33.21 53.97
N ASN A 202 34.11 34.30 54.10
CA ASN A 202 33.36 35.06 53.08
C ASN A 202 33.89 35.03 51.63
N GLN A 203 32.99 34.91 50.65
CA GLN A 203 32.57 36.04 49.78
C GLN A 203 31.58 35.57 48.70
N THR A 204 30.41 36.19 48.70
CA THR A 204 29.31 36.00 47.76
C THR A 204 29.66 36.67 46.42
N THR A 205 29.96 35.87 45.40
CA THR A 205 29.94 36.31 43.99
C THR A 205 28.82 35.56 43.27
N ALA A 206 28.01 36.32 42.56
CA ALA A 206 26.83 35.83 41.83
C ALA A 206 27.22 34.70 40.85
N PRO A 207 26.42 33.62 40.76
CA PRO A 207 26.66 32.60 39.76
C PRO A 207 26.42 33.17 38.35
N PRO A 208 27.27 32.89 37.37
CA PRO A 208 27.04 33.28 35.99
C PRO A 208 25.78 32.59 35.46
N ALA A 209 25.04 33.30 34.61
CA ALA A 209 23.83 32.83 33.95
C ALA A 209 24.03 31.43 33.33
N PRO A 210 23.00 30.55 33.37
CA PRO A 210 23.11 29.23 32.77
C PRO A 210 23.42 29.39 31.29
N ALA A 211 24.57 28.85 30.88
CA ALA A 211 24.93 28.71 29.49
C ALA A 211 23.82 27.93 28.78
N ASN A 212 23.40 28.42 27.62
CA ASN A 212 22.50 27.75 26.69
C ASN A 212 22.78 26.25 26.65
N ILE A 213 21.85 25.45 27.17
CA ILE A 213 21.74 24.03 26.82
C ILE A 213 21.22 24.04 25.37
N MET A 214 22.14 24.24 24.43
CA MET A 214 21.93 23.86 23.05
C MET A 214 21.66 22.36 23.06
N SER A 215 20.40 22.01 22.81
CA SER A 215 19.90 20.68 22.49
C SER A 215 21.01 19.76 21.96
N GLU A 216 21.51 18.84 22.79
CA GLU A 216 22.32 17.72 22.32
C GLU A 216 21.48 16.96 21.28
N GLU A 217 21.96 16.93 20.03
CA GLU A 217 21.39 16.07 19.00
C GLU A 217 21.38 14.64 19.53
N LYS A 218 20.20 14.00 19.59
CA LYS A 218 20.07 12.61 20.04
C LYS A 218 20.94 11.69 19.17
N LYS A 219 22.11 11.30 19.69
CA LYS A 219 23.08 10.39 19.04
C LYS A 219 22.69 8.90 19.12
N TYR A 220 21.52 8.60 19.69
CA TYR A 220 20.96 7.26 19.77
C TYR A 220 19.83 7.09 18.76
N LYS A 221 19.87 5.99 18.00
CA LYS A 221 18.79 5.56 17.11
C LYS A 221 18.18 4.28 17.64
N LEU A 222 16.86 4.19 17.66
CA LEU A 222 16.20 2.91 17.90
C LEU A 222 16.09 2.15 16.58
N ALA A 223 16.33 0.85 16.64
CA ALA A 223 16.13 -0.04 15.52
C ALA A 223 15.51 -1.36 15.98
N VAL A 224 14.77 -1.99 15.07
CA VAL A 224 14.36 -3.39 15.23
C VAL A 224 15.39 -4.28 14.53
N LYS A 225 15.96 -5.25 15.25
CA LYS A 225 16.92 -6.21 14.71
C LYS A 225 16.16 -7.40 14.10
N LEU A 226 16.33 -7.62 12.80
CA LEU A 226 15.69 -8.69 12.05
C LEU A 226 16.76 -9.66 11.55
N CYS A 227 16.77 -10.88 12.09
CA CYS A 227 17.72 -11.93 11.72
C CYS A 227 17.00 -13.06 10.98
N SER A 228 17.69 -13.72 10.04
CA SER A 228 17.11 -14.85 9.29
C SER A 228 16.80 -16.06 10.18
N HIS A 229 17.68 -16.36 11.12
CA HIS A 229 17.51 -17.39 12.14
C HIS A 229 18.17 -16.93 13.43
N GLN A 230 17.77 -17.55 14.54
CA GLN A 230 18.28 -17.20 15.86
C GLN A 230 19.80 -17.48 15.92
N GLY A 231 20.59 -16.44 16.23
CA GLY A 231 22.06 -16.52 16.27
C GLY A 231 22.77 -16.34 14.91
N SER A 232 22.06 -15.93 13.87
CA SER A 232 22.71 -15.57 12.59
C SER A 232 23.46 -14.25 12.69
N ASP A 233 24.64 -14.17 12.07
CA ASP A 233 25.39 -12.91 11.90
C ASP A 233 24.75 -12.00 10.82
N ASN A 234 23.88 -12.55 9.95
CA ASN A 234 23.19 -11.79 8.91
C ASN A 234 21.88 -11.20 9.43
N CYS A 235 22.00 -10.11 10.19
CA CYS A 235 20.87 -9.35 10.70
C CYS A 235 20.76 -7.99 9.99
N THR A 236 19.53 -7.61 9.65
CA THR A 236 19.20 -6.29 9.12
C THR A 236 18.56 -5.45 10.22
N TYR A 237 18.88 -4.15 10.27
CA TYR A 237 18.34 -3.22 11.24
C TYR A 237 17.34 -2.28 10.57
N ARG A 238 16.09 -2.29 11.05
CA ARG A 238 15.08 -1.32 10.63
C ARG A 238 15.15 -0.12 11.57
N ASN A 239 15.79 0.95 11.10
CA ASN A 239 16.01 2.16 11.89
C ASN A 239 14.74 3.02 11.98
N PHE A 240 14.53 3.63 13.14
CA PHE A 240 13.42 4.56 13.40
C PHE A 240 13.95 5.90 13.87
N THR A 241 13.26 6.97 13.47
CA THR A 241 13.59 8.35 13.88
C THR A 241 12.99 8.72 15.23
N SER A 242 11.94 8.01 15.66
CA SER A 242 11.22 8.25 16.91
C SER A 242 11.01 6.95 17.68
N ALA A 243 11.23 7.02 19.00
CA ALA A 243 10.97 5.90 19.91
C ALA A 243 9.48 5.49 19.88
N ALA A 244 8.56 6.45 19.77
CA ALA A 244 7.13 6.17 19.68
C ALA A 244 6.82 5.32 18.44
N GLN A 245 7.40 5.66 17.28
CA GLN A 245 7.21 4.89 16.06
C GLN A 245 7.82 3.48 16.18
N ALA A 246 9.03 3.38 16.74
CA ALA A 246 9.70 2.09 16.93
C ALA A 246 8.87 1.14 17.81
N VAL A 247 8.35 1.64 18.92
CA VAL A 247 7.52 0.89 19.87
C VAL A 247 6.20 0.45 19.24
N THR A 248 5.49 1.35 18.55
CA THR A 248 4.23 1.00 17.88
C THR A 248 4.44 -0.03 16.77
N GLU A 249 5.45 0.12 15.93
CA GLU A 249 5.75 -0.83 14.84
C GLU A 249 6.17 -2.20 15.36
N TRP A 250 6.98 -2.22 16.43
CA TRP A 250 7.37 -3.46 17.09
C TRP A 250 6.15 -4.18 17.68
N TYR A 251 5.27 -3.44 18.37
CA TYR A 251 4.05 -4.00 18.96
C TYR A 251 3.10 -4.53 17.89
N ILE A 252 2.91 -3.81 16.77
CA ILE A 252 2.11 -4.28 15.62
C ILE A 252 2.66 -5.61 15.11
N LEU A 253 3.98 -5.72 14.94
CA LEU A 253 4.59 -6.93 14.39
C LEU A 253 4.41 -8.14 15.32
N GLN A 254 4.65 -7.95 16.62
CA GLN A 254 4.51 -9.01 17.62
C GLN A 254 3.03 -9.44 17.80
N SER A 255 2.13 -8.46 17.95
CA SER A 255 0.70 -8.74 18.09
C SER A 255 0.13 -9.42 16.85
N THR A 256 0.55 -9.04 15.64
CA THR A 256 0.17 -9.70 14.39
C THR A 256 0.60 -11.18 14.38
N SER A 257 1.83 -11.47 14.81
CA SER A 257 2.33 -12.85 14.93
C SER A 257 1.49 -13.68 15.89
N ILE A 258 1.14 -13.13 17.06
CA ILE A 258 0.30 -13.81 18.06
C ILE A 258 -1.11 -14.05 17.51
N LEU A 259 -1.75 -13.00 16.99
CA LEU A 259 -3.14 -13.06 16.53
C LEU A 259 -3.30 -13.90 15.25
N SER A 260 -2.27 -14.02 14.40
CA SER A 260 -2.30 -14.86 13.20
C SER A 260 -2.46 -16.36 13.52
N LYS A 261 -2.08 -16.80 14.72
CA LYS A 261 -2.23 -18.19 15.19
C LYS A 261 -3.64 -18.51 15.66
N VAL A 262 -4.48 -17.49 15.87
CA VAL A 262 -5.85 -17.64 16.33
C VAL A 262 -6.77 -17.95 15.13
N PRO A 263 -7.64 -18.97 15.22
CA PRO A 263 -8.60 -19.29 14.16
C PRO A 263 -9.48 -18.09 13.79
N LEU A 264 -9.87 -17.99 12.51
CA LEU A 264 -10.68 -16.87 11.99
C LEU A 264 -11.99 -16.66 12.77
N GLN A 265 -12.70 -17.73 13.10
CA GLN A 265 -13.98 -17.64 13.82
C GLN A 265 -13.83 -16.97 15.19
N GLU A 266 -12.75 -17.28 15.90
CA GLU A 266 -12.49 -16.70 17.22
C GLU A 266 -12.04 -15.24 17.09
N ARG A 267 -11.25 -14.91 16.06
CA ARG A 267 -10.90 -13.51 15.76
C ARG A 267 -12.13 -12.66 15.47
N ILE A 268 -13.09 -13.18 14.70
CA ILE A 268 -14.37 -12.51 14.44
C ILE A 268 -15.15 -12.29 15.74
N ARG A 269 -15.19 -13.30 16.62
CA ARG A 269 -15.90 -13.22 17.91
C ARG A 269 -15.31 -12.17 18.85
N MET A 270 -13.99 -12.07 18.94
CA MET A 270 -13.29 -11.08 19.78
C MET A 270 -13.31 -9.65 19.19
N GLY A 271 -13.78 -9.51 17.94
CA GLY A 271 -13.96 -8.22 17.27
C GLY A 271 -15.23 -7.48 17.70
N TYR A 272 -15.36 -6.23 17.26
CA TYR A 272 -16.59 -5.45 17.43
C TYR A 272 -17.73 -6.07 16.61
N GLN A 273 -18.87 -6.35 17.25
CA GLN A 273 -20.04 -6.91 16.57
C GLN A 273 -20.90 -5.79 15.97
N ALA A 274 -21.75 -6.12 15.01
CA ALA A 274 -22.54 -5.15 14.25
C ALA A 274 -23.56 -4.44 15.15
N GLU A 275 -24.17 -5.22 16.04
CA GLU A 275 -25.19 -4.82 16.99
C GLU A 275 -24.67 -3.78 17.98
N ASP A 276 -23.41 -3.94 18.39
CA ASP A 276 -22.76 -3.03 19.35
C ASP A 276 -22.29 -1.75 18.64
N MET A 277 -21.72 -1.89 17.43
CA MET A 277 -21.08 -0.77 16.74
C MET A 277 -22.07 0.13 16.00
N ILE A 278 -23.15 -0.42 15.41
CA ILE A 278 -24.11 0.34 14.58
C ILE A 278 -25.41 0.52 15.37
N LEU A 279 -25.52 1.64 16.08
CA LEU A 279 -26.67 1.92 16.95
C LEU A 279 -27.91 2.36 16.17
N ALA A 280 -27.73 3.18 15.13
CA ALA A 280 -28.83 3.65 14.29
C ALA A 280 -28.39 3.76 12.83
N CYS A 281 -29.32 3.44 11.92
CA CYS A 281 -29.13 3.54 10.49
C CYS A 281 -30.41 4.08 9.85
N LEU A 282 -30.27 5.09 9.00
CA LEU A 282 -31.36 5.65 8.20
C LEU A 282 -30.84 5.96 6.81
N TYR A 283 -31.52 5.47 5.77
CA TYR A 283 -31.22 5.81 4.39
C TYR A 283 -32.39 6.59 3.79
N GLY A 284 -32.21 7.90 3.61
CA GLY A 284 -33.31 8.81 3.31
C GLY A 284 -34.38 8.78 4.39
N ALA A 285 -35.57 8.27 4.06
CA ALA A 285 -36.68 8.09 5.00
C ALA A 285 -36.86 6.62 5.45
N GLU A 286 -36.07 5.69 4.90
CA GLU A 286 -36.20 4.26 5.17
C GLU A 286 -35.28 3.85 6.33
N PRO A 287 -35.83 3.28 7.41
CA PRO A 287 -35.00 2.78 8.51
C PRO A 287 -34.23 1.53 8.06
N CYS A 288 -32.95 1.48 8.39
CA CYS A 288 -32.10 0.31 8.22
C CYS A 288 -31.56 -0.15 9.58
N ASN A 289 -31.04 -1.37 9.64
CA ASN A 289 -30.43 -1.92 10.84
C ASN A 289 -29.08 -2.57 10.52
N TYR A 290 -28.39 -3.03 11.56
CA TYR A 290 -27.10 -3.73 11.44
C TYR A 290 -27.17 -5.01 10.56
N LYS A 291 -28.36 -5.61 10.37
CA LYS A 291 -28.54 -6.80 9.52
C LYS A 291 -28.52 -6.47 8.02
N ASN A 292 -28.74 -5.21 7.66
CA ASN A 292 -28.59 -4.73 6.28
C ASN A 292 -27.12 -4.53 5.87
N PHE A 293 -26.17 -4.83 6.76
CA PHE A 293 -24.75 -4.72 6.49
C PHE A 293 -24.13 -6.09 6.30
N THR A 294 -23.38 -6.26 5.22
CA THR A 294 -22.58 -7.47 5.03
C THR A 294 -21.32 -7.39 5.89
N GLN A 295 -21.08 -8.42 6.69
CA GLN A 295 -19.87 -8.51 7.51
C GLN A 295 -18.70 -9.07 6.68
N ILE A 296 -17.54 -8.42 6.80
CA ILE A 296 -16.26 -8.95 6.34
C ILE A 296 -15.23 -8.86 7.47
N TYR A 297 -14.23 -9.73 7.45
CA TYR A 297 -13.10 -9.67 8.36
C TYR A 297 -11.87 -9.07 7.65
N HIS A 298 -11.44 -7.89 8.08
CA HIS A 298 -10.25 -7.21 7.59
C HIS A 298 -9.06 -7.50 8.53
N PRO A 299 -7.90 -7.96 8.02
CA PRO A 299 -6.75 -8.31 8.87
C PRO A 299 -6.28 -7.19 9.80
N ASP A 300 -6.28 -5.94 9.34
CA ASP A 300 -5.77 -4.79 10.10
C ASP A 300 -6.85 -4.08 10.95
N HIS A 301 -8.13 -4.29 10.63
CA HIS A 301 -9.25 -3.51 11.22
C HIS A 301 -10.32 -4.40 11.88
N GLY A 302 -10.13 -5.72 11.91
CA GLY A 302 -11.07 -6.66 12.51
C GLY A 302 -12.37 -6.74 11.71
N ASN A 303 -13.49 -6.74 12.41
CA ASN A 303 -14.80 -6.81 11.77
C ASN A 303 -15.17 -5.47 11.12
N CYS A 304 -15.55 -5.55 9.85
CA CYS A 304 -16.05 -4.44 9.06
C CYS A 304 -17.43 -4.76 8.50
N TYR A 305 -18.21 -3.73 8.25
CA TYR A 305 -19.60 -3.82 7.87
C TYR A 305 -19.87 -2.96 6.64
N ILE A 306 -20.47 -3.56 5.61
CA ILE A 306 -20.65 -2.92 4.30
C ILE A 306 -22.13 -2.69 4.06
N PHE A 307 -22.53 -1.42 3.99
CA PHE A 307 -23.84 -1.02 3.53
C PHE A 307 -23.90 -1.04 2.01
N ASN A 308 -24.99 -1.55 1.44
CA ASN A 308 -25.29 -1.48 0.01
C ASN A 308 -24.20 -2.09 -0.91
N TRP A 309 -23.63 -3.24 -0.53
CA TRP A 309 -22.54 -3.87 -1.28
C TRP A 309 -22.98 -4.44 -2.65
N GLY A 310 -24.25 -4.86 -2.74
CA GLY A 310 -24.84 -5.39 -3.97
C GLY A 310 -24.50 -6.86 -4.28
N MET A 311 -24.08 -7.64 -3.29
CA MET A 311 -23.78 -9.07 -3.42
C MET A 311 -25.03 -9.94 -3.30
N ASP A 312 -25.76 -9.80 -2.19
CA ASP A 312 -26.96 -10.59 -1.89
C ASP A 312 -28.25 -9.90 -2.35
N GLU A 313 -28.33 -8.58 -2.17
CA GLU A 313 -29.48 -7.75 -2.52
C GLU A 313 -29.17 -6.77 -3.66
N GLU A 314 -30.22 -6.27 -4.32
CA GLU A 314 -30.05 -5.23 -5.34
C GLU A 314 -29.62 -3.91 -4.68
N ALA A 315 -28.68 -3.23 -5.32
CA ALA A 315 -28.14 -2.00 -4.78
C ALA A 315 -29.17 -0.87 -4.78
N LEU A 316 -29.28 -0.17 -3.66
CA LEU A 316 -30.14 0.99 -3.46
C LEU A 316 -29.67 2.17 -4.31
N ASN A 317 -30.64 2.89 -4.87
CA ASN A 317 -30.38 4.08 -5.69
C ASN A 317 -30.53 5.37 -4.89
N SER A 318 -29.77 6.39 -5.29
CA SER A 318 -29.90 7.76 -4.84
C SER A 318 -30.29 8.65 -6.02
N SER A 319 -31.43 9.34 -5.90
CA SER A 319 -31.97 10.22 -6.95
C SER A 319 -31.92 11.70 -6.60
N ASN A 320 -31.93 12.02 -5.29
CA ASN A 320 -32.03 13.39 -4.80
C ASN A 320 -30.74 13.76 -4.05
N PRO A 321 -30.07 14.87 -4.41
CA PRO A 321 -28.99 15.38 -3.61
C PRO A 321 -29.51 15.97 -2.28
N GLY A 322 -28.72 15.84 -1.22
CA GLY A 322 -29.01 16.43 0.09
C GLY A 322 -28.80 15.45 1.25
N ALA A 323 -28.41 15.97 2.41
CA ALA A 323 -28.11 15.16 3.60
C ALA A 323 -29.33 14.38 4.12
N GLU A 324 -30.55 14.90 3.91
CA GLU A 324 -31.80 14.23 4.30
C GLU A 324 -32.12 13.00 3.45
N PHE A 325 -31.55 12.87 2.25
CA PHE A 325 -31.78 11.74 1.34
C PHE A 325 -30.61 10.74 1.31
N GLY A 326 -29.55 11.02 2.08
CA GLY A 326 -28.36 10.18 2.16
C GLY A 326 -28.44 9.11 3.25
N LEU A 327 -27.29 8.50 3.52
CA LEU A 327 -27.11 7.57 4.63
C LEU A 327 -26.74 8.35 5.90
N LYS A 328 -27.49 8.13 6.98
CA LYS A 328 -27.22 8.63 8.32
C LYS A 328 -26.93 7.45 9.24
N LEU A 329 -25.79 7.47 9.90
CA LEU A 329 -25.35 6.44 10.83
C LEU A 329 -25.03 7.05 12.19
N ILE A 330 -25.40 6.35 13.26
CA ILE A 330 -24.89 6.62 14.61
C ILE A 330 -24.09 5.39 15.03
N LEU A 331 -22.80 5.60 15.28
CA LEU A 331 -21.85 4.55 15.62
C LEU A 331 -21.47 4.64 17.09
N ASP A 332 -21.42 3.50 17.79
CA ASP A 332 -20.77 3.41 19.10
C ASP A 332 -19.30 3.03 18.94
N ILE A 333 -18.44 3.84 19.57
CA ILE A 333 -17.00 3.67 19.52
C ILE A 333 -16.52 3.55 20.97
N SER A 334 -16.36 2.30 21.43
CA SER A 334 -16.00 1.97 22.80
C SER A 334 -14.50 2.16 23.06
N GLN A 335 -14.04 3.41 23.09
CA GLN A 335 -12.63 3.81 23.23
C GLN A 335 -11.95 3.21 24.48
N GLN A 336 -12.71 2.96 25.54
CA GLN A 336 -12.22 2.33 26.77
C GLN A 336 -11.73 0.89 26.57
N ASP A 337 -12.16 0.22 25.49
CA ASP A 337 -11.83 -1.16 25.19
C ASP A 337 -10.82 -1.28 24.02
N TYR A 338 -10.09 -0.20 23.77
CA TYR A 338 -9.05 -0.15 22.76
C TYR A 338 -7.76 -0.79 23.26
N ILE A 339 -7.02 -1.42 22.34
CA ILE A 339 -5.70 -1.98 22.63
C ILE A 339 -4.69 -0.82 22.71
N PRO A 340 -4.11 -0.52 23.89
CA PRO A 340 -3.39 0.75 24.13
C PRO A 340 -2.20 1.00 23.20
N TYR A 341 -1.47 -0.06 22.85
CA TYR A 341 -0.23 0.05 22.06
C TYR A 341 -0.42 -0.22 20.56
N LEU A 342 -1.64 -0.58 20.14
CA LEU A 342 -1.96 -0.89 18.73
C LEU A 342 -2.72 0.24 18.05
N SER A 343 -3.71 0.83 18.73
CA SER A 343 -4.65 1.78 18.13
C SER A 343 -4.58 3.13 18.83
N SER A 344 -3.83 4.07 18.26
CA SER A 344 -3.76 5.45 18.74
C SER A 344 -4.91 6.33 18.22
N ALA A 345 -5.48 5.97 17.06
CA ALA A 345 -6.58 6.71 16.46
C ALA A 345 -7.92 6.27 17.06
N ALA A 346 -8.62 7.18 17.73
CA ALA A 346 -9.95 6.97 18.28
C ALA A 346 -11.04 7.42 17.29
N GLY A 347 -11.72 6.45 16.66
CA GLY A 347 -12.78 6.72 15.70
C GLY A 347 -13.13 5.51 14.85
N ALA A 348 -13.91 5.76 13.79
CA ALA A 348 -14.26 4.77 12.79
C ALA A 348 -13.47 5.02 11.50
N ARG A 349 -13.14 3.94 10.79
CA ARG A 349 -12.62 3.96 9.43
C ARG A 349 -13.78 3.78 8.46
N LEU A 350 -13.93 4.71 7.52
CA LEU A 350 -14.98 4.70 6.50
C LEU A 350 -14.34 4.58 5.12
N MET A 351 -14.97 3.85 4.21
CA MET A 351 -14.57 3.79 2.81
C MET A 351 -15.80 3.75 1.91
N LEU A 352 -15.80 4.59 0.89
CA LEU A 352 -16.79 4.57 -0.19
C LEU A 352 -16.18 3.84 -1.38
N HIS A 353 -16.88 2.84 -1.91
CA HIS A 353 -16.42 2.07 -3.05
C HIS A 353 -17.57 1.61 -3.94
N GLN A 354 -17.22 1.02 -5.09
CA GLN A 354 -18.18 0.48 -6.04
C GLN A 354 -18.88 -0.76 -5.47
N GLN A 355 -20.06 -1.07 -6.00
CA GLN A 355 -20.72 -2.34 -5.70
C GLN A 355 -19.84 -3.52 -6.15
N LYS A 356 -19.88 -4.62 -5.40
CA LYS A 356 -19.14 -5.85 -5.67
C LYS A 356 -17.62 -5.68 -5.76
N SER A 357 -17.04 -4.58 -5.30
CA SER A 357 -15.58 -4.43 -5.16
C SER A 357 -15.13 -4.73 -3.74
N PHE A 358 -13.89 -5.20 -3.56
CA PHE A 358 -13.31 -5.39 -2.23
C PHE A 358 -12.88 -4.04 -1.61
N PRO A 359 -13.14 -3.79 -0.30
CA PRO A 359 -12.79 -2.52 0.33
C PRO A 359 -11.35 -2.50 0.87
N PHE A 360 -10.43 -1.87 0.12
CA PHE A 360 -9.04 -1.63 0.51
C PHE A 360 -8.90 -0.42 1.47
N LEU A 361 -9.29 -0.62 2.74
CA LEU A 361 -9.38 0.43 3.77
C LEU A 361 -8.05 1.13 4.10
N LYS A 362 -6.93 0.43 3.95
CA LYS A 362 -5.60 0.98 4.18
C LYS A 362 -5.23 2.06 3.16
N ASP A 363 -5.62 1.86 1.91
CA ASP A 363 -5.25 2.73 0.80
C ASP A 363 -6.25 3.88 0.62
N GLN A 364 -7.55 3.60 0.75
CA GLN A 364 -8.62 4.54 0.38
C GLN A 364 -9.57 4.92 1.53
N GLY A 365 -9.35 4.38 2.73
CA GLY A 365 -10.17 4.73 3.88
C GLY A 365 -9.96 6.18 4.36
N ILE A 366 -10.98 6.74 4.99
CA ILE A 366 -10.95 8.00 5.73
C ILE A 366 -11.36 7.76 7.18
N TYR A 367 -10.92 8.65 8.08
CA TYR A 367 -11.33 8.58 9.49
C TYR A 367 -12.55 9.45 9.75
N ALA A 368 -13.48 8.92 10.55
CA ALA A 368 -14.53 9.68 11.20
C ALA A 368 -14.24 9.75 12.70
N MET A 369 -14.22 10.98 13.22
CA MET A 369 -13.90 11.24 14.62
C MET A 369 -15.07 10.84 15.53
N ALA A 370 -14.76 10.25 16.68
CA ALA A 370 -15.78 9.98 17.69
C ALA A 370 -16.29 11.28 18.35
N GLY A 371 -17.59 11.35 18.64
CA GLY A 371 -18.19 12.50 19.31
C GLY A 371 -18.51 13.71 18.41
N THR A 372 -18.37 13.57 17.09
CA THR A 372 -18.73 14.62 16.12
C THR A 372 -19.63 14.07 15.01
N GLU A 373 -20.36 14.96 14.34
CA GLU A 373 -21.06 14.64 13.10
C GLU A 373 -20.13 14.90 11.91
N THR A 374 -19.75 13.84 11.21
CA THR A 374 -18.90 13.94 10.01
C THR A 374 -19.78 13.94 8.75
N SER A 375 -20.01 15.12 8.17
CA SER A 375 -20.78 15.26 6.93
C SER A 375 -19.91 15.03 5.69
N ILE A 376 -20.20 13.99 4.91
CA ILE A 376 -19.43 13.60 3.72
C ILE A 376 -20.29 13.82 2.46
N GLY A 377 -19.92 14.83 1.67
CA GLY A 377 -20.47 15.03 0.32
C GLY A 377 -19.76 14.11 -0.68
N VAL A 378 -20.52 13.36 -1.47
CA VAL A 378 -19.97 12.39 -2.42
C VAL A 378 -20.11 12.89 -3.85
N LEU A 379 -19.05 12.74 -4.63
CA LEU A 379 -19.03 12.96 -6.08
C LEU A 379 -18.54 11.69 -6.74
N VAL A 380 -19.26 11.20 -7.75
CA VAL A 380 -18.84 10.06 -8.56
C VAL A 380 -18.01 10.58 -9.73
N ASP A 381 -16.73 10.21 -9.76
CA ASP A 381 -15.81 10.49 -10.86
C ASP A 381 -15.51 9.18 -11.60
N GLU A 382 -15.93 9.10 -12.87
CA GLU A 382 -15.83 7.91 -13.70
C GLU A 382 -14.90 8.16 -14.90
N LEU A 383 -13.93 7.26 -15.10
CA LEU A 383 -13.02 7.26 -16.24
C LEU A 383 -13.22 5.99 -17.08
N GLU A 384 -13.84 6.14 -18.25
CA GLU A 384 -13.98 5.06 -19.22
C GLU A 384 -12.80 5.06 -20.20
N ARG A 385 -12.19 3.89 -20.43
CA ARG A 385 -11.08 3.70 -21.38
C ARG A 385 -11.53 2.88 -22.59
N MET A 386 -10.94 3.15 -23.75
CA MET A 386 -11.31 2.51 -25.03
C MET A 386 -10.84 1.04 -25.18
N GLY A 387 -10.06 0.50 -24.25
CA GLY A 387 -9.55 -0.87 -24.36
C GLY A 387 -8.39 -1.05 -25.33
N TYR A 388 -7.87 -2.28 -25.40
CA TYR A 388 -6.90 -2.68 -26.42
C TYR A 388 -7.53 -2.57 -27.83
N PRO A 389 -6.82 -2.01 -28.84
CA PRO A 389 -5.41 -1.62 -28.88
C PRO A 389 -5.09 -0.16 -28.49
N TYR A 390 -6.08 0.63 -28.07
CA TYR A 390 -5.93 2.06 -27.79
C TYR A 390 -5.34 2.36 -26.40
N SER A 391 -5.59 1.47 -25.43
CA SER A 391 -5.04 1.54 -24.08
C SER A 391 -4.72 0.12 -23.62
N ASP A 392 -3.63 -0.02 -22.88
CA ASP A 392 -3.34 -1.26 -22.15
C ASP A 392 -4.22 -1.29 -20.89
N CYS A 393 -5.35 -1.98 -20.97
CA CYS A 393 -6.24 -2.17 -19.83
C CYS A 393 -6.97 -3.50 -19.91
N THR A 394 -7.32 -4.02 -18.75
CA THR A 394 -8.13 -5.23 -18.60
C THR A 394 -9.54 -4.88 -18.12
N ASN A 395 -10.53 -5.61 -18.61
CA ASN A 395 -11.92 -5.43 -18.19
C ASN A 395 -12.24 -6.29 -16.96
N ASN A 396 -11.77 -7.54 -16.94
CA ASN A 396 -12.15 -8.53 -15.91
C ASN A 396 -10.94 -9.12 -15.17
N GLY A 397 -9.71 -8.72 -15.51
CA GLY A 397 -8.47 -9.27 -14.96
C GLY A 397 -8.11 -10.67 -15.46
N SER A 398 -8.82 -11.21 -16.46
CA SER A 398 -8.61 -12.59 -16.95
C SER A 398 -7.33 -12.79 -17.76
N ASP A 399 -6.79 -11.70 -18.29
CA ASP A 399 -5.52 -11.59 -19.02
C ASP A 399 -4.32 -11.38 -18.08
N VAL A 400 -4.57 -11.13 -16.79
CA VAL A 400 -3.51 -10.97 -15.79
C VAL A 400 -2.98 -12.36 -15.40
N PRO A 401 -1.67 -12.62 -15.52
CA PRO A 401 -1.10 -13.94 -15.22
C PRO A 401 -1.07 -14.26 -13.72
N VAL A 402 -1.23 -13.24 -12.87
CA VAL A 402 -1.25 -13.37 -11.41
C VAL A 402 -2.65 -13.78 -10.95
N LYS A 403 -2.73 -14.86 -10.16
CA LYS A 403 -3.99 -15.35 -9.60
C LYS A 403 -4.57 -14.36 -8.58
N ASN A 404 -5.84 -13.99 -8.75
CA ASN A 404 -6.58 -13.17 -7.80
C ASN A 404 -6.92 -13.96 -6.52
N LEU A 405 -6.34 -13.55 -5.38
CA LEU A 405 -6.59 -14.14 -4.06
C LEU A 405 -7.93 -13.72 -3.43
N TYR A 406 -8.51 -12.61 -3.87
CA TYR A 406 -9.82 -12.11 -3.41
C TYR A 406 -11.00 -12.77 -4.11
N SER A 407 -10.75 -13.72 -5.03
CA SER A 407 -11.80 -14.50 -5.70
C SER A 407 -12.76 -15.21 -4.74
N GLN A 408 -12.33 -15.50 -3.52
CA GLN A 408 -13.18 -16.06 -2.47
C GLN A 408 -14.37 -15.16 -2.07
N TYR A 409 -14.25 -13.85 -2.25
CA TYR A 409 -15.32 -12.88 -1.97
C TYR A 409 -16.21 -12.62 -3.19
N ASN A 410 -15.94 -13.26 -4.34
CA ASN A 410 -16.65 -13.06 -5.60
C ASN A 410 -16.75 -11.58 -6.03
N THR A 411 -15.68 -10.81 -5.76
CA THR A 411 -15.59 -9.39 -6.10
C THR A 411 -15.09 -9.17 -7.52
N SER A 412 -15.36 -7.99 -8.06
CA SER A 412 -14.78 -7.51 -9.32
C SER A 412 -13.26 -7.37 -9.21
N TYR A 413 -12.59 -7.36 -10.37
CA TYR A 413 -11.17 -7.06 -10.47
C TYR A 413 -10.89 -5.61 -10.00
N SER A 414 -9.77 -5.42 -9.32
CA SER A 414 -9.24 -4.15 -8.87
C SER A 414 -7.76 -4.05 -9.20
N ILE A 415 -7.23 -2.82 -9.22
CA ILE A 415 -5.80 -2.56 -9.43
C ILE A 415 -4.97 -2.79 -8.15
N GLN A 416 -5.57 -2.54 -6.99
CA GLN A 416 -5.07 -2.96 -5.68
C GLN A 416 -5.20 -4.47 -5.54
#